data_AF-A0A5C6E0U3-F1
#
_entry.id   AF-A0A5C6E0U3-F1
#
_cell.length_a   1.000
_cell.length_b   1.000
_cell.length_c   1.000
_cell.angle_alpha   90.00
_cell.angle_beta   90.00
_cell.angle_gamma   90.00
#
_symmetry.space_group_name_H-M   'P 1'
#
loop_
_entity.id
_entity.type
_entity.pdbx_description
1 polymer ?
#
loop_
_entity_poly.entity_id
_entity_poly.type
_entity_poly.pdbx_seq_one_letter_code
_entity_poly.pdbx_strand_id
1 'polypeptide(L)'
;MYQLPCPHCDAVLDVSPSRAGEQRTCPSCHQSVQIPKLGELRQLPEVNTDAADVGIATHYDETGLAPRMGMVVLGLIATAALLTAGYCGIRWALVDVPYSTETHLAEVHEKYPKLKAAELIREYEQMEDLGLDLPNPYPYKLQELEKRGWGRNAAIAAAISFFSTLGAFFLGTSGRSRPKDA
;
A
#
# COMPACT_ATOMS: atom_id res chain seq x y z
N MET A 1 7.04 25.46 -42.92
CA MET A 1 6.87 26.83 -43.46
C MET A 1 7.39 27.78 -42.37
N TYR A 2 7.98 28.92 -42.72
CA TYR A 2 8.49 29.88 -41.73
C TYR A 2 7.60 31.13 -41.73
N GLN A 3 7.32 31.67 -40.55
CA GLN A 3 6.54 32.90 -40.38
C GLN A 3 7.48 34.08 -40.20
N LEU A 4 7.41 35.04 -41.13
CA LEU A 4 8.16 36.28 -41.06
C LEU A 4 7.19 37.45 -40.85
N PRO A 5 7.33 38.25 -39.78
CA PRO A 5 6.57 39.48 -39.63
C PRO A 5 7.01 40.51 -40.69
N CYS A 6 6.05 41.15 -41.35
CA CYS A 6 6.31 42.20 -42.32
C CYS A 6 6.85 43.46 -41.60
N PRO A 7 8.01 44.02 -42.00
CA PRO A 7 8.62 45.19 -41.33
C PRO A 7 7.80 46.49 -41.47
N HIS A 8 6.74 46.48 -42.28
CA HIS A 8 5.93 47.66 -42.57
C HIS A 8 4.53 47.63 -41.96
N CYS A 9 4.01 46.46 -41.59
CA CYS A 9 2.64 46.33 -41.08
C CYS A 9 2.47 45.24 -40.01
N ASP A 10 3.57 44.60 -39.59
CA ASP A 10 3.61 43.49 -38.62
C ASP A 10 2.71 42.28 -38.97
N ALA A 11 2.13 42.26 -40.17
CA ALA A 11 1.37 41.11 -40.65
C ALA A 11 2.29 39.90 -40.86
N VAL A 12 1.85 38.74 -40.39
CA VAL A 12 2.60 37.49 -40.47
C VAL A 12 2.51 36.93 -41.90
N LEU A 13 3.67 36.76 -42.56
CA LEU A 13 3.77 36.11 -43.87
C LEU A 13 4.30 34.69 -43.72
N ASP A 14 3.57 33.72 -44.27
CA ASP A 14 4.05 32.36 -44.44
C ASP A 14 4.98 32.27 -45.67
N VAL A 15 6.26 32.01 -45.43
CA VAL A 15 7.28 31.83 -46.47
C VAL A 15 7.79 30.39 -46.50
N SER A 16 7.88 29.80 -47.70
CA SER A 16 8.51 28.50 -47.89
C SER A 16 10.03 28.64 -47.97
N PRO A 17 10.82 27.70 -47.42
CA PRO A 17 12.29 27.76 -47.47
C PRO A 17 12.87 27.77 -48.89
N SER A 18 12.12 27.27 -49.88
CA SER A 18 12.46 27.32 -51.30
C SER A 18 12.49 28.72 -51.91
N ARG A 19 12.00 29.76 -51.20
CA ARG A 19 11.92 31.15 -51.67
C ARG A 19 12.78 32.12 -50.84
N ALA A 20 13.71 31.60 -50.04
CA ALA A 20 14.61 32.43 -49.25
C ALA A 20 15.55 33.24 -50.16
N GLY A 21 15.66 34.55 -49.90
CA GLY A 21 16.41 35.49 -50.74
C GLY A 21 15.62 36.17 -51.87
N GLU A 22 14.34 35.82 -52.08
CA GLU A 22 13.46 36.50 -53.04
C GLU A 22 12.80 37.75 -52.44
N GLN A 23 12.40 38.70 -53.30
CA GLN A 23 11.59 39.85 -52.93
C GLN A 23 10.12 39.54 -53.22
N ARG A 24 9.25 39.67 -52.22
CA ARG A 24 7.81 39.36 -52.32
C ARG A 24 6.99 40.53 -51.84
N THR A 25 5.87 40.76 -52.52
CA THR A 25 4.90 41.78 -52.12
C THR A 25 4.06 41.26 -50.96
N CYS A 26 3.97 42.02 -49.87
CA CYS A 26 3.12 41.70 -48.73
C CYS A 26 1.63 41.71 -49.15
N PRO A 27 0.83 40.67 -48.83
CA PRO A 27 -0.59 40.65 -49.17
C PRO A 27 -1.41 41.68 -48.39
N SER A 28 -0.93 42.14 -47.23
CA SER A 28 -1.66 43.07 -46.34
C SER A 28 -1.35 44.54 -46.61
N CYS A 29 -0.09 44.90 -46.90
CA CYS A 29 0.29 46.30 -47.14
C CYS A 29 0.74 46.58 -48.58
N HIS A 30 0.80 45.55 -49.44
CA HIS A 30 1.24 45.63 -50.83
C HIS A 30 2.65 46.21 -51.05
N GLN A 31 3.45 46.32 -50.00
CA GLN A 31 4.85 46.75 -50.11
C GLN A 31 5.78 45.56 -50.35
N SER A 32 6.88 45.83 -51.04
CA SER A 32 7.91 44.83 -51.36
C SER A 32 8.75 44.53 -50.12
N VAL A 33 8.69 43.29 -49.63
CA VAL A 33 9.45 42.77 -48.50
C VAL A 33 10.54 41.83 -49.00
N GLN A 34 11.77 42.01 -48.52
CA GLN A 34 12.88 41.13 -48.84
C GLN A 34 12.88 39.94 -47.87
N ILE A 35 12.78 38.71 -48.38
CA ILE A 35 12.85 37.50 -47.57
C ILE A 35 14.34 37.24 -47.23
N PRO A 36 14.72 37.17 -45.93
CA PRO A 36 16.09 36.90 -45.53
C PRO A 36 16.63 35.59 -46.12
N LYS A 37 17.95 35.52 -46.36
CA LYS A 37 18.60 34.31 -46.91
C LYS A 37 18.59 33.19 -45.86
N LEU A 38 18.58 31.93 -46.33
CA LEU A 38 18.52 30.69 -45.53
C LEU A 38 19.49 30.59 -44.32
N GLY A 39 20.56 31.39 -44.27
CA GLY A 39 21.50 31.42 -43.15
C GLY A 39 20.91 31.97 -41.83
N GLU A 40 19.89 32.84 -41.89
CA GLU A 40 19.27 33.46 -40.71
C GLU A 40 17.93 32.81 -40.32
N LEU A 41 17.33 32.01 -41.21
CA LEU A 41 16.09 31.25 -40.93
C LEU A 41 16.28 30.08 -39.96
N ARG A 42 17.54 29.69 -39.67
CA ARG A 42 17.87 28.59 -38.75
C ARG A 42 17.81 28.97 -37.26
N GLN A 43 17.60 30.26 -36.94
CA GLN A 43 17.51 30.77 -35.57
C GLN A 43 16.08 31.09 -35.13
N LEU A 44 15.08 30.93 -36.00
CA LEU A 44 13.68 31.09 -35.65
C LEU A 44 13.11 29.73 -35.19
N PRO A 45 12.40 29.66 -34.05
CA PRO A 45 11.85 28.41 -33.53
C PRO A 45 10.86 27.80 -34.53
N GLU A 46 11.08 26.54 -34.88
CA GLU A 46 10.18 25.77 -35.76
C GLU A 46 8.86 25.51 -35.05
N VAL A 47 7.77 26.07 -35.57
CA VAL A 47 6.41 25.72 -35.16
C VAL A 47 6.01 24.46 -35.93
N ASN A 48 6.07 23.31 -35.25
CA ASN A 48 5.47 22.08 -35.76
C ASN A 48 3.95 22.26 -35.79
N THR A 49 3.40 22.35 -36.99
CA THR A 49 1.96 22.22 -37.25
C THR A 49 1.57 20.75 -37.19
N ASP A 50 1.50 20.19 -35.99
CA ASP A 50 0.66 19.05 -35.65
C ASP A 50 -0.44 19.55 -34.72
N ALA A 51 -1.41 20.26 -35.29
CA ALA A 51 -2.63 20.62 -34.59
C ALA A 51 -3.59 19.42 -34.64
N ALA A 52 -3.56 18.58 -33.60
CA ALA A 52 -4.74 17.86 -33.06
C ALA A 52 -4.38 16.97 -31.85
N ASP A 53 -3.76 17.52 -30.83
CA ASP A 53 -4.05 17.07 -29.46
C ASP A 53 -3.84 18.26 -28.54
N VAL A 54 -4.93 18.97 -28.22
CA VAL A 54 -4.91 19.89 -27.07
C VAL A 54 -4.95 19.00 -25.82
N GLY A 55 -3.86 18.26 -25.62
CA GLY A 55 -3.51 17.71 -24.35
C GLY A 55 -3.21 18.92 -23.48
N ILE A 56 -4.22 19.35 -22.71
CA ILE A 56 -3.98 20.14 -21.51
C ILE A 56 -2.87 19.38 -20.78
N ALA A 57 -1.66 19.91 -20.79
CA ALA A 57 -0.56 19.36 -20.02
C ALA A 57 -0.93 19.61 -18.56
N THR A 58 -1.77 18.74 -18.02
CA THR A 58 -2.04 18.64 -16.60
C THR A 58 -0.70 18.36 -15.95
N HIS A 59 -0.08 19.41 -15.41
CA HIS A 59 1.02 19.27 -14.49
C HIS A 59 0.49 18.51 -13.27
N TYR A 60 0.58 17.18 -13.32
CA TYR A 60 0.38 16.34 -12.16
C TYR A 60 1.57 16.61 -11.23
N ASP A 61 1.30 17.17 -10.04
CA ASP A 61 2.30 17.21 -8.99
C ASP A 61 2.71 15.76 -8.69
N GLU A 62 3.94 15.39 -9.06
CA GLU A 62 4.44 14.05 -8.78
C GLU A 62 4.35 13.80 -7.27
N THR A 63 3.74 12.67 -6.92
CA THR A 63 3.79 12.16 -5.56
C THR A 63 5.24 12.07 -5.11
N GLY A 64 5.60 12.82 -4.06
CA GLY A 64 6.94 12.77 -3.49
C GLY A 64 7.39 11.34 -3.18
N LEU A 65 8.71 11.12 -3.11
CA LEU A 65 9.29 9.80 -2.84
C LEU A 65 8.81 9.20 -1.49
N ALA A 66 8.56 10.05 -0.49
CA ALA A 66 8.17 9.64 0.86
C ALA A 66 6.86 8.81 0.94
N PRO A 67 5.71 9.26 0.41
CA PRO A 67 4.48 8.47 0.43
C PRO A 67 4.58 7.16 -0.38
N ARG A 68 5.34 7.14 -1.48
CA ARG A 68 5.57 5.91 -2.27
C ARG A 68 6.35 4.87 -1.45
N MET A 69 7.43 5.30 -0.81
CA MET A 69 8.20 4.43 0.08
C MET A 69 7.37 3.97 1.29
N GLY A 70 6.57 4.86 1.88
CA GLY A 70 5.66 4.51 2.97
C GLY A 70 4.65 3.43 2.60
N MET A 71 4.04 3.54 1.42
CA MET A 71 3.12 2.52 0.90
C MET A 71 3.81 1.16 0.71
N VAL A 72 5.01 1.13 0.13
CA VAL A 72 5.78 -0.11 -0.08
C VAL A 72 6.13 -0.76 1.25
N VAL A 73 6.65 0.02 2.21
CA VAL A 73 7.03 -0.51 3.53
C VAL A 73 5.81 -1.06 4.28
N LEU A 74 4.70 -0.32 4.30
CA LEU A 74 3.46 -0.79 4.94
C LEU A 74 2.89 -2.03 4.24
N GLY A 75 3.00 -2.12 2.91
CA GLY A 75 2.61 -3.31 2.15
C GLY A 75 3.45 -4.55 2.52
N LEU A 76 4.77 -4.38 2.68
CA LEU A 76 5.67 -5.46 3.12
C LEU A 76 5.37 -5.89 4.57
N ILE A 77 5.10 -4.93 5.46
CA ILE A 77 4.69 -5.25 6.84
C ILE A 77 3.35 -5.99 6.85
N ALA A 78 2.38 -5.53 6.07
CA ALA A 78 1.06 -6.17 5.98
C ALA A 78 1.17 -7.62 5.50
N THR A 79 1.93 -7.87 4.43
CA THR A 79 2.12 -9.22 3.89
C THR A 79 2.84 -10.14 4.87
N ALA A 80 3.93 -9.68 5.52
CA ALA A 80 4.63 -10.47 6.52
C ALA A 80 3.74 -10.80 7.74
N ALA A 81 2.94 -9.83 8.20
CA ALA A 81 2.00 -10.01 9.29
C ALA A 81 0.88 -10.99 8.91
N LEU A 82 0.38 -10.94 7.67
CA LEU A 82 -0.66 -11.86 7.19
C LEU A 82 -0.16 -13.31 7.11
N LEU A 83 1.07 -13.53 6.62
CA LEU A 83 1.69 -14.85 6.60
C LEU A 83 1.86 -15.41 8.01
N THR A 84 2.30 -14.56 8.95
CA THR A 84 2.45 -14.93 10.36
C THR A 84 1.10 -15.27 10.99
N ALA A 85 0.06 -14.48 10.71
CA ALA A 85 -1.30 -14.73 11.17
C ALA A 85 -1.84 -16.07 10.63
N GLY A 86 -1.62 -16.34 9.34
CA GLY A 86 -2.00 -17.61 8.72
C GLY A 86 -1.30 -18.80 9.35
N TYR A 87 0.02 -18.73 9.55
CA TYR A 87 0.79 -19.79 10.20
C TYR A 87 0.30 -20.06 11.62
N CYS A 88 0.17 -19.01 12.44
CA CYS A 88 -0.33 -19.13 13.81
C CYS A 88 -1.78 -19.66 13.85
N GLY A 89 -2.63 -19.25 12.89
CA GLY A 89 -4.01 -19.72 12.78
C GLY A 89 -4.10 -21.21 12.41
N ILE A 90 -3.25 -21.69 11.50
CA ILE A 90 -3.15 -23.12 11.17
C ILE A 90 -2.69 -23.92 12.39
N ARG A 91 -1.64 -23.45 13.08
CA ARG A 91 -1.16 -24.10 14.32
C ARG A 91 -2.27 -24.13 15.38
N TRP A 92 -2.99 -23.04 15.56
CA TRP A 92 -4.13 -22.96 16.47
C TRP A 92 -5.22 -23.99 16.13
N ALA A 93 -5.54 -24.15 14.84
CA ALA A 93 -6.55 -25.09 14.37
C ALA A 93 -6.11 -26.56 14.53
N LEU A 94 -4.81 -26.84 14.36
CA LEU A 94 -4.25 -28.19 14.46
C LEU A 94 -4.00 -28.66 15.89
N VAL A 95 -3.84 -27.76 16.86
CA VAL A 95 -3.72 -28.15 18.27
C VAL A 95 -5.08 -28.63 18.76
N ASP A 96 -5.19 -29.93 19.02
CA ASP A 96 -6.36 -30.51 19.66
C ASP A 96 -6.28 -30.34 21.17
N VAL A 97 -7.42 -30.04 21.81
CA VAL A 97 -7.54 -29.90 23.27
C VAL A 97 -8.72 -30.77 23.68
N PRO A 98 -8.49 -32.08 23.87
CA PRO A 98 -9.56 -33.04 24.13
C PRO A 98 -10.15 -32.89 25.53
N TYR A 99 -9.42 -32.23 26.43
CA TYR A 99 -9.78 -32.11 27.84
C TYR A 99 -9.47 -30.71 28.33
N SER A 100 -10.46 -30.05 28.94
CA SER A 100 -10.36 -28.67 29.41
C SER A 100 -10.40 -28.61 30.93
N THR A 101 -10.00 -27.47 31.48
CA THR A 101 -10.13 -27.20 32.93
C THR A 101 -11.59 -27.35 33.39
N GLU A 102 -12.55 -26.94 32.57
CA GLU A 102 -13.98 -27.05 32.88
C GLU A 102 -14.47 -28.50 32.90
N THR A 103 -14.02 -29.32 31.95
CA THR A 103 -14.37 -30.75 31.93
C THR A 103 -13.73 -31.47 33.12
N HIS A 104 -12.49 -31.12 33.48
CA HIS A 104 -11.85 -31.65 34.67
C HIS A 104 -12.62 -31.33 35.95
N LEU A 105 -12.99 -30.07 36.14
CA LEU A 105 -13.77 -29.65 37.30
C LEU A 105 -15.14 -30.32 37.34
N ALA A 106 -15.83 -30.43 36.21
CA ALA A 106 -17.11 -31.12 36.12
C ALA A 106 -16.99 -32.59 36.54
N GLU A 107 -15.95 -33.28 36.07
CA GLU A 107 -15.68 -34.68 36.42
C GLU A 107 -15.35 -34.84 37.91
N VAL A 108 -14.54 -33.95 38.48
CA VAL A 108 -14.22 -33.94 39.91
C VAL A 108 -15.50 -33.70 40.73
N HIS A 109 -16.30 -32.70 40.37
CA HIS A 109 -17.57 -32.39 41.04
C HIS A 109 -18.57 -33.53 40.97
N GLU A 110 -18.59 -34.31 39.89
CA GLU A 110 -19.47 -35.46 39.76
C GLU A 110 -18.96 -36.68 40.56
N LYS A 111 -17.65 -36.93 40.53
CA LYS A 111 -17.04 -38.13 41.13
C LYS A 111 -16.87 -38.02 42.64
N TYR A 112 -16.36 -36.90 43.13
CA TYR A 112 -15.98 -36.75 44.54
C TYR A 112 -17.13 -37.02 45.53
N PRO A 113 -18.39 -36.61 45.28
CA PRO A 113 -19.50 -36.94 46.16
C PRO A 113 -19.82 -38.44 46.25
N LYS A 114 -19.38 -39.24 45.28
CA LYS A 114 -19.64 -40.69 45.19
C LYS A 114 -18.50 -41.52 45.81
N LEU A 115 -17.36 -40.90 46.11
CA LEU A 115 -16.20 -41.57 46.71
C LEU A 115 -16.45 -41.88 48.18
N LYS A 116 -15.81 -42.94 48.69
CA LYS A 116 -15.88 -43.27 50.12
C LYS A 116 -14.97 -42.31 50.90
N ALA A 117 -15.35 -41.98 52.14
CA ALA A 117 -14.54 -41.12 53.00
C ALA A 117 -13.08 -41.60 53.14
N ALA A 118 -12.86 -42.91 53.23
CA ALA A 118 -11.51 -43.49 53.29
C ALA A 118 -10.67 -43.27 52.02
N GLU A 119 -11.30 -43.16 50.84
CA GLU A 119 -10.60 -42.88 49.59
C GLU A 119 -10.17 -41.40 49.52
N LEU A 120 -11.05 -40.49 49.93
CA LEU A 120 -10.73 -39.06 50.01
C LEU A 120 -9.61 -38.76 51.01
N ILE A 121 -9.59 -39.45 52.16
CA ILE A 121 -8.51 -39.32 53.16
C ILE A 121 -7.18 -39.77 52.54
N ARG A 122 -7.15 -40.88 51.81
CA ARG A 122 -5.92 -41.34 51.14
C ARG A 122 -5.45 -40.37 50.06
N GLU A 123 -6.37 -39.82 49.28
CA GLU A 123 -6.03 -38.84 48.25
C GLU A 123 -5.44 -37.57 48.87
N TYR A 124 -5.99 -37.12 50.01
CA TYR A 124 -5.44 -36.02 50.80
C TYR A 124 -4.06 -36.33 51.39
N GLU A 125 -3.89 -37.49 52.03
CA GLU A 125 -2.59 -37.95 52.55
C GLU A 125 -1.54 -38.00 51.43
N GLN A 126 -1.93 -38.49 50.25
CA GLN A 126 -1.06 -38.51 49.07
C GLN A 126 -0.70 -37.10 48.59
N MET A 127 -1.62 -36.13 48.67
CA MET A 127 -1.33 -34.72 48.35
C MET A 127 -0.39 -34.07 49.38
N GLU A 128 -0.49 -34.44 50.66
CA GLU A 128 0.44 -33.97 51.69
C GLU A 128 1.85 -34.58 51.51
N ASP A 129 1.94 -35.89 51.27
CA ASP A 129 3.21 -36.61 51.11
C ASP A 129 3.98 -36.17 49.86
N LEU A 130 3.28 -35.93 48.75
CA LEU A 130 3.89 -35.49 47.49
C LEU A 130 4.11 -33.98 47.43
N GLY A 131 3.60 -33.22 48.40
CA GLY A 131 3.58 -31.77 48.41
C GLY A 131 2.51 -31.19 47.47
N LEU A 132 1.85 -30.12 47.92
CA LEU A 132 0.84 -29.38 47.13
C LEU A 132 1.41 -28.65 45.91
N ASP A 133 2.74 -28.56 45.81
CA ASP A 133 3.39 -27.98 44.66
C ASP A 133 3.31 -28.94 43.49
N LEU A 134 2.34 -28.73 42.60
CA LEU A 134 2.43 -29.27 41.25
C LEU A 134 3.65 -28.61 40.58
N PRO A 135 4.76 -29.34 40.35
CA PRO A 135 5.95 -28.74 39.76
C PRO A 135 5.70 -28.24 38.33
N ASN A 136 4.65 -28.78 37.68
CA ASN A 136 4.15 -28.32 36.39
C ASN A 136 2.62 -28.40 36.36
N PRO A 137 1.95 -27.53 35.58
CA PRO A 137 0.51 -27.64 35.32
C PRO A 137 0.14 -29.01 34.74
N TYR A 138 -1.11 -29.41 34.91
CA TYR A 138 -1.62 -30.60 34.25
C TYR A 138 -1.36 -30.58 32.73
N PRO A 139 -1.06 -31.71 32.08
CA PRO A 139 -0.72 -31.76 30.66
C PRO A 139 -1.78 -31.14 29.73
N TYR A 140 -3.07 -31.35 30.05
CA TYR A 140 -4.17 -30.76 29.30
C TYR A 140 -4.14 -29.22 29.39
N LYS A 141 -3.68 -28.67 30.51
CA LYS A 141 -3.56 -27.22 30.70
C LYS A 141 -2.44 -26.64 29.84
N LEU A 142 -1.34 -27.37 29.68
CA LEU A 142 -0.26 -26.96 28.78
C LEU A 142 -0.75 -26.89 27.33
N GLN A 143 -1.53 -27.88 26.89
CA GLN A 143 -2.13 -27.88 25.55
C GLN A 143 -3.14 -26.73 25.36
N GLU A 144 -3.98 -26.47 26.38
CA GLU A 144 -4.91 -25.34 26.39
C GLU A 144 -4.17 -23.99 26.28
N LEU A 145 -3.08 -23.83 27.03
CA LEU A 145 -2.24 -22.64 27.01
C LEU A 145 -1.52 -22.48 25.67
N GLU A 146 -0.98 -23.56 25.11
CA GLU A 146 -0.34 -23.54 23.80
C GLU A 146 -1.34 -23.09 22.73
N LYS A 147 -2.52 -23.73 22.68
CA LYS A 147 -3.59 -23.34 21.76
C LYS A 147 -3.94 -21.87 21.95
N ARG A 148 -4.20 -21.42 23.16
CA ARG A 148 -4.52 -20.01 23.44
C ARG A 148 -3.40 -19.06 22.99
N GLY A 149 -2.14 -19.46 23.16
CA GLY A 149 -0.96 -18.72 22.71
C GLY A 149 -0.94 -18.52 21.19
N TRP A 150 -1.12 -19.60 20.42
CA TRP A 150 -1.23 -19.54 18.96
C TRP A 150 -2.39 -18.66 18.50
N GLY A 151 -3.55 -18.77 19.15
CA GLY A 151 -4.74 -17.97 18.82
C GLY A 151 -4.53 -16.47 19.07
N ARG A 152 -3.90 -16.12 20.20
CA ARG A 152 -3.55 -14.72 20.51
C ARG A 152 -2.56 -14.16 19.50
N ASN A 153 -1.51 -14.90 19.17
CA ASN A 153 -0.51 -14.45 18.20
C ASN A 153 -1.12 -14.27 16.81
N ALA A 154 -2.00 -15.19 16.38
CA ALA A 154 -2.75 -15.05 15.13
C ALA A 154 -3.61 -13.77 15.12
N ALA A 155 -4.34 -13.49 16.20
CA ALA A 155 -5.18 -12.30 16.32
C ALA A 155 -4.35 -10.99 16.27
N ILE A 156 -3.22 -10.93 16.98
CA ILE A 156 -2.34 -9.76 16.97
C ILE A 156 -1.76 -9.53 15.57
N ALA A 157 -1.25 -10.57 14.93
CA ALA A 157 -0.67 -10.47 13.59
C ALA A 157 -1.73 -10.06 12.54
N ALA A 158 -2.95 -10.60 12.63
CA ALA A 158 -4.06 -10.20 11.78
C ALA A 158 -4.42 -8.72 11.95
N ALA A 159 -4.43 -8.21 13.19
CA ALA A 159 -4.68 -6.80 13.48
C ALA A 159 -3.59 -5.91 12.87
N ILE A 160 -2.30 -6.25 13.02
CA ILE A 160 -1.18 -5.51 12.42
C ILE A 160 -1.33 -5.46 10.89
N SER A 161 -1.64 -6.60 10.26
CA SER A 161 -1.89 -6.68 8.82
C SER A 161 -3.03 -5.75 8.38
N PHE A 162 -4.13 -5.76 9.12
CA PHE A 162 -5.29 -4.92 8.82
C PHE A 162 -4.95 -3.43 8.88
N PHE A 163 -4.35 -2.97 9.98
CA PHE A 163 -3.98 -1.56 10.13
C PHE A 163 -2.90 -1.12 9.14
N SER A 164 -1.94 -1.98 8.83
CA SER A 164 -0.89 -1.67 7.84
C SER A 164 -1.47 -1.54 6.43
N THR A 165 -2.41 -2.42 6.07
CA THR A 165 -3.13 -2.36 4.78
C THR A 165 -3.96 -1.09 4.69
N LEU A 166 -4.66 -0.73 5.77
CA LEU A 166 -5.44 0.49 5.86
C LEU A 166 -4.56 1.74 5.71
N GLY A 167 -3.43 1.78 6.41
CA GLY A 167 -2.43 2.86 6.29
C GLY A 167 -1.87 2.98 4.88
N ALA A 168 -1.51 1.86 4.25
CA ALA A 168 -1.03 1.84 2.86
C ALA A 168 -2.10 2.37 1.88
N PHE A 169 -3.37 2.03 2.10
CA PHE A 169 -4.48 2.53 1.29
C PHE A 169 -4.67 4.04 1.43
N PHE A 170 -4.64 4.58 2.65
CA PHE A 170 -4.76 6.03 2.87
C PHE A 170 -3.55 6.80 2.31
N LEU A 171 -2.33 6.29 2.47
CA LEU A 171 -1.14 6.88 1.86
C LEU A 171 -1.21 6.87 0.33
N GLY A 172 -1.62 5.75 -0.27
CA GLY A 172 -1.79 5.62 -1.72
C GLY A 172 -2.86 6.55 -2.30
N THR A 173 -3.95 6.78 -1.56
CA THR A 173 -5.04 7.68 -2.00
C THR A 173 -4.72 9.16 -1.77
N SER A 174 -4.00 9.51 -0.69
CA SER A 174 -3.56 10.89 -0.41
C SER A 174 -2.54 11.42 -1.43
N GLY A 175 -1.81 10.52 -2.08
CA GLY A 175 -0.83 10.85 -3.12
C GLY A 175 -1.40 11.06 -4.53
N ARG A 176 -2.72 10.94 -4.74
CA ARG A 176 -3.32 11.26 -6.03
C ARG A 176 -3.36 12.78 -6.17
N SER A 177 -2.44 13.32 -6.98
CA SER A 177 -2.42 14.70 -7.45
C SER A 177 -3.82 15.14 -7.90
N ARG A 178 -4.39 16.13 -7.21
CA ARG A 178 -5.61 16.82 -7.66
C ARG A 178 -5.27 17.67 -8.88
N PRO A 179 -6.14 17.76 -9.90
CA PRO A 179 -5.96 18.75 -10.94
C PRO A 179 -5.94 20.14 -10.29
N LYS A 180 -4.98 20.97 -10.70
CA LYS A 180 -4.69 22.27 -10.07
C LYS A 180 -5.78 23.32 -10.31
N ASP A 181 -6.77 23.00 -11.14
CA ASP A 181 -7.89 23.87 -11.49
C ASP A 181 -9.22 23.16 -11.15
N ALA A 182 -9.71 23.36 -9.91
CA ALA A 182 -11.07 23.05 -9.48
C ALA A 182 -11.55 24.12 -8.48
#